data_AF-A0A5C3LUB2-F1
#
_entry.id   AF-A0A5C3LUB2-F1
#
_cell.length_a   1.000
_cell.length_b   1.000
_cell.length_c   1.000
_cell.angle_alpha   90.00
_cell.angle_beta   90.00
_cell.angle_gamma   90.00
#
_symmetry.space_group_name_H-M   'P 1'
#
loop_
_entity.id
_entity.type
_entity.pdbx_description
1 polymer ?
#
loop_
_entity_poly.entity_id
_entity_poly.type
_entity_poly.pdbx_seq_one_letter_code
_entity_poly.pdbx_strand_id
1 'polypeptide(L)'
;MASTDPASEVVAYEFTSTQDWFSHNIQHWSSLFPLVTSSHPRVLEIGSWEGRSAVFLLNNLCKNGGEIMCIDHFDLFHTEAGRQRFNRINRNLLLAGKKSRVLSQFSVPALMIILEEEMSSSNPGFDWIYIDGSHEADDTMLDGELAWRLARKGAIVIFDDYNWDKEPVDSIHHPKRGIDTFLTLHAGQYERLTEDSHYQVVLRKLTEMRIGFLVADKAEHGMNDALDYGIHVALIVDSVYAMGAAIAIRSVADTTPGRITFYVVDCGLTASEKVKLQETISFRTDTTMVFRDLPTNCLASQLGAVWAKLDMIDILPVERVLYLDADVLVRSSVRKLWDTDLMGKSLAAAPDVGHPTGHGSIESRPYFNAGVLLLDLARIRLRCVELKKLSRSMKNAKFREQDVLNKHFSEDWVALDLKWNAQGLGTYAKYPSPDRDALQLASMQDPSIVHFTGPVHPSVAEVLNPYIQPVTAKPWGYMGAPGHPFQHDWWHVLEKTPWKGIRSTATWYHKICDKKKSSCEPPM
;
A
#
# COMPACT_ATOMS: atom_id res chain seq x y z
N MET A 1 42.37 -60.68 38.21
CA MET A 1 40.99 -60.60 37.67
C MET A 1 40.85 -59.23 37.03
N ALA A 2 40.84 -59.18 35.70
CA ALA A 2 40.58 -57.95 34.96
C ALA A 2 39.07 -57.70 34.99
N SER A 3 38.62 -56.57 35.55
CA SER A 3 37.23 -56.12 35.37
C SER A 3 37.20 -55.25 34.13
N THR A 4 36.53 -55.77 33.10
CA THR A 4 36.16 -55.04 31.90
C THR A 4 35.08 -54.01 32.26
N ASP A 5 35.43 -52.73 32.18
CA ASP A 5 34.45 -51.65 32.09
C ASP A 5 33.68 -51.81 30.77
N PRO A 6 32.33 -51.82 30.78
CA PRO A 6 31.57 -51.82 29.54
C PRO A 6 31.70 -50.44 28.90
N ALA A 7 32.31 -50.40 27.72
CA ALA A 7 32.36 -49.22 26.87
C ALA A 7 30.94 -48.68 26.69
N SER A 8 30.72 -47.41 27.05
CA SER A 8 29.52 -46.67 26.68
C SER A 8 29.44 -46.62 25.15
N GLU A 9 28.58 -47.44 24.55
CA GLU A 9 28.26 -47.33 23.13
C GLU A 9 27.75 -45.91 22.85
N VAL A 10 28.54 -45.13 22.12
CA VAL A 10 28.08 -43.85 21.57
C VAL A 10 26.97 -44.19 20.59
N VAL A 11 25.72 -43.93 20.96
CA VAL A 11 24.56 -44.18 20.09
C VAL A 11 24.66 -43.24 18.89
N ALA A 12 25.11 -43.78 17.75
CA ALA A 12 25.22 -43.03 16.50
C ALA A 12 23.84 -42.79 15.86
N TYR A 13 23.75 -41.72 15.06
CA TYR A 13 22.60 -41.48 14.18
C TYR A 13 22.46 -42.62 13.17
N GLU A 14 21.22 -43.00 12.86
CA GLU A 14 20.92 -44.07 11.93
C GLU A 14 20.37 -43.51 10.62
N PHE A 15 21.07 -43.79 9.52
CA PHE A 15 20.64 -43.44 8.17
C PHE A 15 20.83 -44.64 7.24
N THR A 16 20.00 -44.72 6.20
CA THR A 16 20.20 -45.68 5.12
C THR A 16 21.49 -45.33 4.38
N SER A 17 22.47 -46.25 4.37
CA SER A 17 23.81 -46.00 3.82
C SER A 17 23.81 -45.72 2.31
N THR A 18 22.83 -46.24 1.58
CA THR A 18 22.67 -46.01 0.13
C THR A 18 21.89 -44.74 -0.21
N GLN A 19 21.40 -43.99 0.79
CA GLN A 19 20.58 -42.80 0.61
C GLN A 19 21.24 -41.61 1.33
N ASP A 20 22.30 -41.09 0.73
CA ASP A 20 22.94 -39.85 1.16
C ASP A 20 22.67 -38.72 0.17
N TRP A 21 21.54 -38.06 0.38
CA TRP A 21 21.07 -36.94 -0.44
C TRP A 21 21.57 -35.58 0.06
N PHE A 22 22.34 -35.51 1.15
CA PHE A 22 22.63 -34.24 1.82
C PHE A 22 24.12 -33.95 2.03
N SER A 23 24.98 -34.95 2.30
CA SER A 23 26.33 -34.66 2.82
C SER A 23 27.18 -33.80 1.89
N HIS A 24 26.90 -33.82 0.57
CA HIS A 24 27.58 -32.97 -0.41
C HIS A 24 27.27 -31.47 -0.26
N ASN A 25 26.16 -31.10 0.39
CA ASN A 25 25.75 -29.71 0.64
C ASN A 25 26.37 -29.12 1.93
N ILE A 26 26.97 -29.94 2.80
CA ILE A 26 27.47 -29.52 4.12
C ILE A 26 28.41 -28.32 4.04
N GLN A 27 29.37 -28.34 3.12
CA GLN A 27 30.35 -27.26 3.00
C GLN A 27 29.68 -25.95 2.57
N HIS A 28 28.77 -26.02 1.59
CA HIS A 28 28.06 -24.86 1.09
C HIS A 28 27.15 -24.26 2.18
N TRP A 29 26.34 -25.09 2.85
CA TRP A 29 25.43 -24.62 3.90
C TRP A 29 26.19 -24.02 5.09
N SER A 30 27.32 -24.62 5.48
CA SER A 30 28.17 -24.09 6.55
C SER A 30 28.65 -22.67 6.27
N SER A 31 28.89 -22.34 4.99
CA SER A 31 29.32 -21.00 4.58
C SER A 31 28.23 -19.94 4.72
N LEU A 32 26.96 -20.35 4.76
CA LEU A 32 25.80 -19.46 4.86
C LEU A 32 25.43 -19.14 6.33
N PHE A 33 25.82 -19.96 7.30
CA PHE A 33 25.47 -19.77 8.71
C PHE A 33 25.80 -18.38 9.29
N PRO A 34 26.92 -17.71 8.93
CA PRO A 34 27.20 -16.35 9.42
C PRO A 34 26.15 -15.30 9.00
N LEU A 35 25.31 -15.59 8.00
CA LEU A 35 24.23 -14.69 7.56
C LEU A 35 23.01 -14.75 8.49
N VAL A 36 22.88 -15.81 9.31
CA VAL A 36 21.81 -15.96 10.29
C VAL A 36 22.20 -15.25 11.58
N THR A 37 21.53 -14.15 11.89
CA THR A 37 21.88 -13.28 13.03
C THR A 37 21.22 -13.69 14.35
N SER A 38 20.18 -14.52 14.30
CA SER A 38 19.47 -15.00 15.49
C SER A 38 20.38 -15.90 16.34
N SER A 39 20.41 -15.65 17.65
CA SER A 39 21.11 -16.53 18.61
C SER A 39 20.36 -17.83 18.90
N HIS A 40 19.07 -17.90 18.52
CA HIS A 40 18.21 -19.06 18.65
C HIS A 40 17.45 -19.27 17.33
N PRO A 41 18.14 -19.72 16.26
CA PRO A 41 17.52 -19.84 14.95
C PRO A 41 16.30 -20.77 14.97
N ARG A 42 15.25 -20.40 14.25
CA ARG A 42 14.11 -21.27 13.95
C ARG A 42 14.24 -21.78 12.53
N VAL A 43 14.17 -23.09 12.38
CA VAL A 43 14.39 -23.77 11.09
C VAL A 43 13.11 -24.48 10.64
N LEU A 44 12.78 -24.34 9.36
CA LEU A 44 11.72 -25.10 8.69
C LEU A 44 12.33 -25.95 7.57
N GLU A 45 11.98 -27.23 7.55
CA GLU A 45 12.46 -28.20 6.57
C GLU A 45 11.27 -28.96 5.98
N ILE A 46 11.12 -28.88 4.65
CA ILE A 46 10.13 -29.63 3.87
C ILE A 46 10.87 -30.73 3.12
N GLY A 47 10.42 -31.99 3.26
CA GLY A 47 11.08 -33.15 2.66
C GLY A 47 12.09 -33.85 3.57
N SER A 48 11.83 -33.94 4.87
CA SER A 48 12.88 -34.29 5.83
C SER A 48 13.39 -35.74 5.77
N TRP A 49 12.66 -36.67 5.13
CA TRP A 49 13.06 -38.07 4.95
C TRP A 49 13.52 -38.77 6.25
N GLU A 50 14.82 -39.06 6.42
CA GLU A 50 15.41 -39.65 7.63
C GLU A 50 16.08 -38.61 8.56
N GLY A 51 16.07 -37.33 8.17
CA GLY A 51 16.51 -36.18 8.98
C GLY A 51 18.01 -35.88 8.94
N ARG A 52 18.73 -36.24 7.87
CA ARG A 52 20.20 -36.04 7.79
C ARG A 52 20.58 -34.55 7.79
N SER A 53 19.93 -33.76 6.94
CA SER A 53 19.94 -32.29 6.90
C SER A 53 19.48 -31.70 8.24
N ALA A 54 18.34 -32.16 8.75
CA ALA A 54 17.75 -31.66 9.99
C ALA A 54 18.69 -31.82 11.19
N VAL A 55 19.31 -32.98 11.36
CA VAL A 55 20.30 -33.25 12.41
C VAL A 55 21.55 -32.39 12.23
N PHE A 56 22.01 -32.20 10.99
CA PHE A 56 23.13 -31.31 10.71
C PHE A 56 22.83 -29.86 11.11
N LEU A 57 21.65 -29.34 10.75
CA LEU A 57 21.20 -28.00 11.13
C LEU A 57 21.08 -27.85 12.65
N LEU A 58 20.52 -28.84 13.33
CA LEU A 58 20.41 -28.84 14.79
C LEU A 58 21.77 -28.80 15.49
N ASN A 59 22.74 -29.58 15.00
CA ASN A 59 24.06 -29.68 15.62
C ASN A 59 24.97 -28.48 15.33
N ASN A 60 24.74 -27.78 14.22
CA ASN A 60 25.63 -26.70 13.76
C ASN A 60 24.98 -25.33 13.86
N LEU A 61 23.87 -25.10 13.14
CA LEU A 61 23.18 -23.82 13.15
C LEU A 61 22.50 -23.56 14.51
N CYS A 62 21.83 -24.57 15.08
CA CYS A 62 21.13 -24.46 16.36
C CYS A 62 21.98 -24.90 17.57
N LYS A 63 23.31 -24.94 17.41
CA LYS A 63 24.24 -25.45 18.43
C LYS A 63 24.04 -24.80 19.80
N ASN A 64 23.88 -23.47 19.81
CA ASN A 64 23.76 -22.66 21.03
C ASN A 64 22.31 -22.42 21.47
N GLY A 65 21.33 -22.98 20.77
CA GLY A 65 19.91 -22.69 20.95
C GLY A 65 19.19 -22.62 19.61
N GLY A 66 17.88 -22.80 19.62
CA GLY A 66 17.06 -22.86 18.40
C GLY A 66 16.16 -24.09 18.37
N GLU A 67 15.45 -24.24 17.26
CA GLU A 67 14.54 -25.33 17.02
C GLU A 67 14.38 -25.63 15.52
N ILE A 68 13.96 -26.85 15.21
CA ILE A 68 13.62 -27.25 13.84
C ILE A 68 12.21 -27.81 13.77
N MET A 69 11.53 -27.49 12.67
CA MET A 69 10.28 -28.10 12.27
C MET A 69 10.49 -28.84 10.96
N CYS A 70 10.15 -30.12 10.95
CA CYS A 70 10.31 -31.03 9.83
C CYS A 70 8.93 -31.40 9.29
N ILE A 71 8.77 -31.37 7.97
CA ILE A 71 7.55 -31.79 7.27
C ILE A 71 7.93 -32.89 6.30
N ASP A 72 7.22 -34.01 6.38
CA ASP A 72 7.29 -35.12 5.43
C ASP A 72 6.03 -35.97 5.58
N HIS A 73 5.51 -36.52 4.49
CA HIS A 73 4.28 -37.30 4.53
C HIS A 73 4.50 -38.75 5.00
N PHE A 74 5.73 -39.28 4.93
CA PHE A 74 6.09 -40.66 5.31
C PHE A 74 5.16 -41.74 4.72
N ASP A 75 4.77 -41.57 3.45
CA ASP A 75 3.76 -42.39 2.76
C ASP A 75 2.43 -42.52 3.54
N LEU A 76 2.10 -41.50 4.35
CA LEU A 76 0.98 -41.48 5.29
C LEU A 76 0.93 -42.73 6.19
N PHE A 77 2.10 -43.30 6.49
CA PHE A 77 2.27 -44.55 7.24
C PHE A 77 1.64 -45.79 6.60
N HIS A 78 1.24 -45.73 5.33
CA HIS A 78 0.69 -46.86 4.61
C HIS A 78 1.75 -47.92 4.31
N THR A 79 3.00 -47.52 4.03
CA THR A 79 4.11 -48.42 3.71
C THR A 79 4.98 -48.72 4.94
N GLU A 80 5.67 -49.86 4.92
CA GLU A 80 6.67 -50.18 5.94
C GLU A 80 7.87 -49.22 5.87
N ALA A 81 8.31 -48.90 4.65
CA ALA A 81 9.40 -47.95 4.42
C ALA A 81 9.09 -46.57 5.03
N GLY A 82 7.88 -46.03 4.82
CA GLY A 82 7.45 -44.77 5.40
C GLY A 82 7.47 -44.79 6.94
N ARG A 83 6.95 -45.86 7.56
CA ARG A 83 7.02 -46.04 9.02
C ARG A 83 8.45 -46.13 9.54
N GLN A 84 9.35 -46.81 8.82
CA GLN A 84 10.76 -46.90 9.18
C GLN A 84 11.46 -45.53 9.08
N ARG A 85 11.20 -44.76 8.01
CA ARG A 85 11.72 -43.39 7.87
C ARG A 85 11.27 -42.50 9.02
N PHE A 86 9.98 -42.52 9.35
CA PHE A 86 9.44 -41.77 10.48
C PHE A 86 10.10 -42.15 11.82
N ASN A 87 10.28 -43.45 12.08
CA ASN A 87 10.94 -43.89 13.31
C ASN A 87 12.40 -43.43 13.36
N ARG A 88 13.12 -43.47 12.24
CA ARG A 88 14.51 -43.01 12.15
C ARG A 88 14.66 -41.52 12.37
N ILE A 89 13.88 -40.68 11.70
CA ILE A 89 13.96 -39.23 11.92
C ILE A 89 13.65 -38.87 13.37
N ASN A 90 12.60 -39.44 13.98
CA ASN A 90 12.29 -39.17 15.38
C ASN A 90 13.40 -39.62 16.33
N ARG A 91 13.97 -40.81 16.10
CA ARG A 91 15.14 -41.29 16.87
C ARG A 91 16.33 -40.34 16.73
N ASN A 92 16.65 -39.94 15.51
CA ASN A 92 17.79 -39.08 15.20
C ASN A 92 17.63 -37.68 15.80
N LEU A 93 16.45 -37.07 15.70
CA LEU A 93 16.15 -35.77 16.29
C LEU A 93 16.16 -35.84 17.83
N LEU A 94 15.65 -36.93 18.42
CA LEU A 94 15.72 -37.15 19.86
C LEU A 94 17.19 -37.25 20.34
N LEU A 95 18.03 -37.98 19.61
CA LEU A 95 19.47 -38.08 19.90
C LEU A 95 20.20 -36.74 19.76
N ALA A 96 19.79 -35.88 18.83
CA ALA A 96 20.35 -34.53 18.70
C ALA A 96 20.04 -33.63 19.93
N GLY A 97 19.00 -33.97 20.70
CA GLY A 97 18.74 -33.36 22.02
C GLY A 97 18.33 -31.89 21.99
N LYS A 98 17.78 -31.41 20.86
CA LYS A 98 17.29 -30.04 20.67
C LYS A 98 15.78 -30.03 20.44
N LYS A 99 15.17 -28.84 20.52
CA LYS A 99 13.74 -28.69 20.21
C LYS A 99 13.48 -29.05 18.75
N SER A 100 12.62 -30.02 18.54
CA SER A 100 12.24 -30.48 17.21
C SER A 100 10.77 -30.87 17.16
N ARG A 101 10.10 -30.63 16.04
CA ARG A 101 8.74 -31.10 15.78
C ARG A 101 8.68 -31.71 14.37
N VAL A 102 8.04 -32.86 14.25
CA VAL A 102 7.78 -33.51 12.95
C VAL A 102 6.28 -33.45 12.66
N LEU A 103 5.91 -32.87 11.52
CA LEU A 103 4.56 -32.89 10.98
C LEU A 103 4.47 -33.95 9.88
N SER A 104 3.75 -35.03 10.16
CA SER A 104 3.60 -36.19 9.27
C SER A 104 2.47 -35.98 8.26
N GLN A 105 2.63 -34.99 7.39
CA GLN A 105 1.65 -34.56 6.39
C GLN A 105 2.35 -34.15 5.10
N PHE A 106 1.58 -34.05 4.01
CA PHE A 106 2.04 -33.31 2.84
C PHE A 106 2.34 -31.86 3.20
N SER A 107 3.23 -31.23 2.44
CA SER A 107 3.75 -29.89 2.67
C SER A 107 2.65 -28.85 2.84
N VAL A 108 1.68 -28.80 1.92
CA VAL A 108 0.61 -27.79 1.93
C VAL A 108 -0.25 -27.85 3.20
N PRO A 109 -0.88 -28.98 3.59
CA PRO A 109 -1.60 -29.07 4.87
C PRO A 109 -0.74 -28.71 6.09
N ALA A 110 0.52 -29.16 6.12
CA ALA A 110 1.42 -28.84 7.22
C ALA A 110 1.73 -27.34 7.31
N LEU A 111 2.03 -26.70 6.18
CA LEU A 111 2.29 -25.26 6.09
C LEU A 111 1.08 -24.43 6.49
N MET A 112 -0.13 -24.86 6.16
CA MET A 112 -1.36 -24.18 6.59
C MET A 112 -1.53 -24.20 8.13
N ILE A 113 -1.24 -25.34 8.76
CA ILE A 113 -1.24 -25.45 10.24
C ILE A 113 -0.20 -24.51 10.84
N ILE A 114 1.01 -24.50 10.29
CA ILE A 114 2.10 -23.63 10.77
C ILE A 114 1.71 -22.17 10.62
N LEU A 115 1.19 -21.76 9.46
CA LEU A 115 0.71 -20.39 9.23
C LEU A 115 -0.28 -19.97 10.31
N GLU A 116 -1.27 -20.80 10.62
CA GLU A 116 -2.26 -20.51 11.67
C GLU A 116 -1.62 -20.40 13.07
N GLU A 117 -0.73 -21.33 13.43
CA GLU A 117 -0.03 -21.30 14.71
C GLU A 117 0.82 -20.03 14.85
N GLU A 118 1.55 -19.66 13.79
CA GLU A 118 2.47 -18.54 13.74
C GLU A 118 1.76 -17.18 13.77
N MET A 119 0.50 -17.09 13.32
CA MET A 119 -0.32 -15.87 13.49
C MET A 119 -0.53 -15.49 14.97
N SER A 120 -0.48 -16.47 15.87
CA SER A 120 -0.68 -16.28 17.32
C SER A 120 0.59 -16.44 18.15
N SER A 121 1.72 -16.74 17.50
CA SER A 121 2.99 -16.97 18.16
C SER A 121 3.59 -15.67 18.70
N SER A 122 4.21 -15.73 19.89
CA SER A 122 4.96 -14.60 20.45
C SER A 122 6.30 -14.37 19.74
N ASN A 123 6.77 -15.31 18.92
CA ASN A 123 8.04 -15.23 18.20
C ASN A 123 7.89 -15.81 16.79
N PRO A 124 7.09 -15.17 15.91
CA PRO A 124 6.68 -15.78 14.66
C PRO A 124 7.81 -15.85 13.61
N GLY A 125 7.68 -16.79 12.69
CA GLY A 125 8.53 -16.98 11.52
C GLY A 125 9.84 -17.73 11.75
N PHE A 126 10.53 -17.99 10.63
CA PHE A 126 11.74 -18.82 10.56
C PHE A 126 12.92 -18.02 9.98
N ASP A 127 14.12 -18.39 10.42
CA ASP A 127 15.40 -17.79 10.01
C ASP A 127 16.11 -18.61 8.91
N TRP A 128 15.77 -19.91 8.83
CA TRP A 128 16.27 -20.83 7.82
C TRP A 128 15.13 -21.71 7.30
N ILE A 129 14.96 -21.79 5.99
CA ILE A 129 13.94 -22.61 5.34
C ILE A 129 14.61 -23.43 4.24
N TYR A 130 14.37 -24.74 4.25
CA TYR A 130 14.81 -25.66 3.21
C TYR A 130 13.61 -26.39 2.61
N ILE A 131 13.54 -26.43 1.28
CA ILE A 131 12.42 -26.93 0.49
C ILE A 131 12.93 -28.00 -0.47
N ASP A 132 12.61 -29.26 -0.18
CA ASP A 132 12.92 -30.45 -0.97
C ASP A 132 11.71 -31.41 -0.99
N GLY A 133 10.59 -30.94 -1.55
CA GLY A 133 9.28 -31.61 -1.47
C GLY A 133 9.04 -32.72 -2.50
N SER A 134 7.91 -32.64 -3.23
CA SER A 134 7.49 -33.67 -4.20
C SER A 134 8.21 -33.61 -5.55
N HIS A 135 9.02 -32.57 -5.79
CA HIS A 135 9.69 -32.24 -7.06
C HIS A 135 8.76 -31.83 -8.21
N GLU A 136 7.44 -31.95 -8.04
CA GLU A 136 6.47 -31.35 -8.96
C GLU A 136 6.61 -29.83 -8.97
N ALA A 137 6.57 -29.23 -10.16
CA ALA A 137 6.80 -27.80 -10.35
C ALA A 137 5.75 -26.94 -9.63
N ASP A 138 4.48 -27.35 -9.64
CA ASP A 138 3.40 -26.61 -9.00
C ASP A 138 3.43 -26.73 -7.46
N ASP A 139 3.66 -27.94 -6.94
CA ASP A 139 3.87 -28.15 -5.50
C ASP A 139 5.08 -27.36 -4.99
N THR A 140 6.21 -27.39 -5.70
CA THR A 140 7.42 -26.65 -5.31
C THR A 140 7.18 -25.14 -5.26
N MET A 141 6.41 -24.61 -6.22
CA MET A 141 6.01 -23.19 -6.21
C MET A 141 5.14 -22.87 -5.00
N LEU A 142 4.16 -23.73 -4.69
CA LEU A 142 3.23 -23.52 -3.58
C LEU A 142 3.94 -23.64 -2.22
N ASP A 143 4.83 -24.62 -2.07
CA ASP A 143 5.70 -24.77 -0.90
C ASP A 143 6.56 -23.52 -0.71
N GLY A 144 7.14 -23.03 -1.81
CA GLY A 144 7.88 -21.76 -1.85
C GLY A 144 7.06 -20.58 -1.34
N GLU A 145 5.87 -20.33 -1.90
CA GLU A 145 5.02 -19.20 -1.52
C GLU A 145 4.56 -19.29 -0.05
N LEU A 146 4.10 -20.47 0.40
CA LEU A 146 3.63 -20.64 1.77
C LEU A 146 4.77 -20.53 2.80
N ALA A 147 5.94 -21.10 2.50
CA ALA A 147 7.11 -20.98 3.36
C ALA A 147 7.70 -19.54 3.34
N TRP A 148 7.65 -18.85 2.19
CA TRP A 148 8.11 -17.46 2.07
C TRP A 148 7.36 -16.49 2.99
N ARG A 149 6.08 -16.76 3.24
CA ARG A 149 5.24 -16.00 4.17
C ARG A 149 5.69 -16.14 5.62
N LEU A 150 6.24 -17.30 5.96
CA LEU A 150 6.82 -17.65 7.25
C LEU A 150 8.28 -17.19 7.39
N ALA A 151 8.96 -16.83 6.29
CA ALA A 151 10.34 -16.37 6.32
C ALA A 151 10.47 -14.96 6.89
N ARG A 152 11.37 -14.78 7.87
CA ARG A 152 11.74 -13.47 8.40
C ARG A 152 12.57 -12.67 7.42
N LYS A 153 12.64 -11.35 7.62
CA LYS A 153 13.62 -10.53 6.92
C LYS A 153 15.03 -11.00 7.26
N GLY A 154 15.84 -11.20 6.22
CA GLY A 154 17.19 -11.75 6.34
C GLY A 154 17.25 -13.28 6.40
N ALA A 155 16.12 -13.99 6.43
CA ALA A 155 16.09 -15.45 6.44
C ALA A 155 16.72 -16.02 5.17
N ILE A 156 17.37 -17.18 5.33
CA ILE A 156 17.92 -17.98 4.24
C ILE A 156 16.86 -18.99 3.79
N VAL A 157 16.51 -18.98 2.51
CA VAL A 157 15.53 -19.87 1.90
C VAL A 157 16.21 -20.64 0.78
N ILE A 158 16.14 -21.98 0.84
CA ILE A 158 16.85 -22.88 -0.04
C ILE A 158 15.83 -23.76 -0.77
N PHE A 159 15.82 -23.67 -2.09
CA PHE A 159 15.12 -24.63 -2.96
C PHE A 159 16.14 -25.63 -3.49
N ASP A 160 15.85 -26.92 -3.30
CA ASP A 160 16.67 -27.99 -3.86
C ASP A 160 16.34 -28.28 -5.34
N ASP A 161 17.16 -29.12 -5.97
CA ASP A 161 16.87 -29.76 -7.26
C ASP A 161 16.64 -28.80 -8.45
N TYR A 162 17.15 -27.57 -8.36
CA TYR A 162 16.97 -26.57 -9.43
C TYR A 162 17.66 -26.96 -10.74
N ASN A 163 18.81 -27.64 -10.68
CA ASN A 163 19.50 -28.22 -11.84
C ASN A 163 19.49 -29.76 -11.75
N TRP A 164 18.35 -30.35 -11.36
CA TRP A 164 18.21 -31.80 -11.24
C TRP A 164 18.37 -32.50 -12.59
N ASP A 165 19.24 -33.50 -12.64
CA ASP A 165 19.61 -34.21 -13.88
C ASP A 165 18.78 -35.47 -14.13
N LYS A 166 17.74 -35.72 -13.33
CA LYS A 166 16.91 -36.94 -13.41
C LYS A 166 15.62 -36.76 -14.20
N GLU A 167 15.14 -35.53 -14.32
CA GLU A 167 13.97 -35.18 -15.12
C GLU A 167 14.32 -34.10 -16.15
N PRO A 168 13.66 -34.03 -17.31
CA PRO A 168 13.85 -32.92 -18.24
C PRO A 168 13.42 -31.59 -17.60
N VAL A 169 14.18 -30.52 -17.82
CA VAL A 169 13.92 -29.17 -17.26
C VAL A 169 12.51 -28.64 -17.55
N ASP A 170 11.93 -29.02 -18.70
CA ASP A 170 10.59 -28.58 -19.11
C ASP A 170 9.46 -29.46 -18.53
N SER A 171 9.79 -30.58 -17.89
CA SER A 171 8.84 -31.53 -17.29
C SER A 171 8.05 -30.88 -16.16
N ILE A 172 6.82 -31.36 -15.93
CA ILE A 172 6.04 -30.99 -14.75
C ILE A 172 6.65 -31.57 -13.46
N HIS A 173 7.36 -32.70 -13.61
CA HIS A 173 8.04 -33.41 -12.53
C HIS A 173 9.42 -32.82 -12.19
N HIS A 174 9.76 -31.66 -12.77
CA HIS A 174 11.02 -30.97 -12.51
C HIS A 174 10.76 -29.64 -11.79
N PRO A 175 11.36 -29.38 -10.61
CA PRO A 175 10.98 -28.27 -9.73
C PRO A 175 11.33 -26.89 -10.29
N LYS A 176 12.34 -26.80 -11.17
CA LYS A 176 12.83 -25.55 -11.79
C LYS A 176 11.74 -24.60 -12.28
N ARG A 177 10.70 -25.08 -12.97
CA ARG A 177 9.61 -24.21 -13.45
C ARG A 177 8.84 -23.54 -12.30
N GLY A 178 8.65 -24.27 -11.21
CA GLY A 178 8.06 -23.75 -9.98
C GLY A 178 8.93 -22.68 -9.33
N ILE A 179 10.22 -22.99 -9.21
CA ILE A 179 11.23 -22.07 -8.65
C ILE A 179 11.33 -20.80 -9.51
N ASP A 180 11.40 -20.90 -10.84
CA ASP A 180 11.46 -19.74 -11.75
C ASP A 180 10.20 -18.85 -11.64
N THR A 181 9.04 -19.46 -11.46
CA THR A 181 7.77 -18.75 -11.23
C THR A 181 7.81 -17.99 -9.90
N PHE A 182 8.26 -18.65 -8.83
CA PHE A 182 8.46 -18.05 -7.52
C PHE A 182 9.44 -16.86 -7.59
N LEU A 183 10.60 -17.04 -8.22
CA LEU A 183 11.60 -15.98 -8.40
C LEU A 183 11.03 -14.78 -9.15
N THR A 184 10.25 -15.03 -10.20
CA THR A 184 9.58 -13.98 -10.98
C THR A 184 8.57 -13.21 -10.14
N LEU A 185 7.75 -13.91 -9.34
CA LEU A 185 6.73 -13.32 -8.47
C LEU A 185 7.34 -12.42 -7.38
N HIS A 186 8.49 -12.84 -6.82
CA HIS A 186 9.17 -12.15 -5.73
C HIS A 186 10.36 -11.28 -6.18
N ALA A 187 10.43 -10.93 -7.47
CA ALA A 187 11.49 -10.10 -8.01
C ALA A 187 11.64 -8.79 -7.19
N GLY A 188 12.88 -8.49 -6.78
CA GLY A 188 13.20 -7.34 -5.93
C GLY A 188 12.96 -7.53 -4.42
N GLN A 189 12.47 -8.70 -3.98
CA GLN A 189 12.26 -9.01 -2.56
C GLN A 189 13.35 -9.87 -1.93
N TYR A 190 14.33 -10.31 -2.71
CA TYR A 190 15.40 -11.21 -2.28
C TYR A 190 16.76 -10.82 -2.89
N GLU A 191 17.82 -11.26 -2.22
CA GLU A 191 19.17 -11.36 -2.75
C GLU A 191 19.44 -12.83 -3.06
N ARG A 192 19.83 -13.16 -4.30
CA ARG A 192 20.19 -14.53 -4.69
C ARG A 192 21.66 -14.78 -4.35
N LEU A 193 21.94 -15.83 -3.59
CA LEU A 193 23.27 -16.17 -3.07
C LEU A 193 23.99 -17.25 -3.89
N THR A 194 23.28 -17.94 -4.77
CA THR A 194 23.87 -18.92 -5.70
C THR A 194 23.74 -18.49 -7.16
N GLU A 195 24.71 -18.88 -7.97
CA GLU A 195 24.67 -18.70 -9.43
C GLU A 195 23.65 -19.65 -10.10
N ASP A 196 23.31 -19.37 -11.36
CA ASP A 196 22.28 -20.13 -12.09
C ASP A 196 22.65 -21.59 -12.37
N SER A 197 23.94 -21.90 -12.41
CA SER A 197 24.49 -23.26 -12.58
C SER A 197 24.50 -24.09 -11.30
N HIS A 198 24.24 -23.49 -10.14
CA HIS A 198 24.28 -24.19 -8.86
C HIS A 198 23.08 -25.14 -8.73
N TYR A 199 23.28 -26.30 -8.10
CA TYR A 199 22.22 -27.31 -7.94
C TYR A 199 21.03 -26.80 -7.12
N GLN A 200 21.30 -25.96 -6.12
CA GLN A 200 20.31 -25.32 -5.24
C GLN A 200 20.17 -23.82 -5.54
N VAL A 201 18.94 -23.30 -5.41
CA VAL A 201 18.71 -21.84 -5.36
C VAL A 201 18.66 -21.40 -3.90
N VAL A 202 19.62 -20.57 -3.50
CA VAL A 202 19.70 -20.01 -2.15
C VAL A 202 19.36 -18.53 -2.22
N LEU A 203 18.39 -18.12 -1.42
CA LEU A 203 17.88 -16.75 -1.36
C LEU A 203 18.03 -16.19 0.06
N ARG A 204 18.35 -14.91 0.16
CA ARG A 204 18.21 -14.12 1.37
C ARG A 204 17.05 -13.16 1.23
N LYS A 205 16.06 -13.25 2.11
CA LYS A 205 14.88 -12.38 2.06
C LYS A 205 15.21 -10.94 2.47
N LEU A 206 14.74 -9.95 1.72
CA LEU A 206 14.99 -8.52 1.98
C LEU A 206 13.77 -7.79 2.57
N THR A 207 12.58 -8.36 2.40
CA THR A 207 11.31 -7.80 2.87
C THR A 207 10.90 -8.33 4.24
N GLU A 208 10.01 -7.61 4.92
CA GLU A 208 9.41 -8.07 6.17
C GLU A 208 8.54 -9.32 5.94
N MET A 209 8.36 -10.10 7.01
CA MET A 209 7.51 -11.30 7.01
C MET A 209 6.03 -10.93 6.78
N ARG A 210 5.27 -11.81 6.11
CA ARG A 210 3.85 -11.56 5.77
C ARG A 210 3.03 -12.87 5.84
N ILE A 211 2.33 -13.11 6.94
CA ILE A 211 1.58 -14.36 7.19
C ILE A 211 0.12 -14.31 6.64
N GLY A 212 -0.34 -13.18 6.10
CA GLY A 212 -1.77 -12.93 5.81
C GLY A 212 -2.44 -13.84 4.76
N PHE A 213 -3.11 -14.89 5.22
CA PHE A 213 -4.36 -15.44 4.69
C PHE A 213 -5.34 -15.58 5.87
N LEU A 214 -6.45 -14.83 5.82
CA LEU A 214 -7.70 -14.96 6.59
C LEU A 214 -7.77 -16.04 7.70
N VAL A 215 -7.98 -15.60 8.95
CA VAL A 215 -8.86 -16.29 9.91
C VAL A 215 -9.83 -15.25 10.44
N ALA A 216 -11.11 -15.39 10.08
CA ALA A 216 -12.17 -14.41 10.38
C ALA A 216 -12.39 -14.17 11.89
N ASP A 217 -11.96 -15.09 12.75
CA ASP A 217 -12.36 -15.11 14.16
C ASP A 217 -11.32 -14.56 15.15
N LYS A 218 -10.14 -14.11 14.71
CA LYS A 218 -9.08 -13.61 15.61
C LYS A 218 -8.59 -12.20 15.29
N ALA A 219 -9.39 -11.44 14.56
CA ALA A 219 -8.99 -10.18 13.94
C ALA A 219 -9.15 -8.94 14.85
N GLU A 220 -8.93 -9.07 16.17
CA GLU A 220 -9.13 -7.95 17.10
C GLU A 220 -7.88 -7.08 17.32
N HIS A 221 -6.69 -7.49 16.91
CA HIS A 221 -5.48 -6.68 17.10
C HIS A 221 -4.60 -6.66 15.84
N GLY A 222 -4.57 -5.51 15.14
CA GLY A 222 -3.58 -5.20 14.10
C GLY A 222 -4.01 -5.31 12.64
N MET A 223 -5.31 -5.40 12.34
CA MET A 223 -5.82 -5.60 10.96
C MET A 223 -5.39 -4.53 9.93
N ASN A 224 -5.13 -3.29 10.34
CA ASN A 224 -4.85 -2.22 9.36
C ASN A 224 -3.45 -2.28 8.75
N ASP A 225 -2.48 -2.94 9.38
CA ASP A 225 -1.13 -3.10 8.83
C ASP A 225 -0.98 -4.42 8.05
N ALA A 226 -1.79 -5.44 8.38
CA ALA A 226 -1.63 -6.79 7.82
C ALA A 226 -2.40 -7.05 6.51
N LEU A 227 -3.49 -6.30 6.25
CA LEU A 227 -4.38 -6.53 5.10
C LEU A 227 -4.26 -5.52 3.97
N ASP A 228 -3.47 -4.44 4.15
CA ASP A 228 -3.28 -3.28 3.25
C ASP A 228 -4.14 -3.25 1.98
N TYR A 229 -5.46 -3.12 2.16
CA TYR A 229 -6.38 -2.68 1.12
C TYR A 229 -6.03 -1.21 0.86
N GLY A 230 -5.04 -0.99 -0.01
CA GLY A 230 -4.41 0.31 -0.22
C GLY A 230 -5.40 1.47 -0.39
N ILE A 231 -4.96 2.68 -0.06
CA ILE A 231 -5.81 3.88 -0.09
C ILE A 231 -6.06 4.29 -1.54
N HIS A 232 -7.32 4.58 -1.89
CA HIS A 232 -7.68 5.15 -3.18
C HIS A 232 -7.92 6.65 -3.05
N VAL A 233 -7.13 7.44 -3.76
CA VAL A 233 -7.26 8.90 -3.80
C VAL A 233 -7.64 9.31 -5.22
N ALA A 234 -8.61 10.20 -5.38
CA ALA A 234 -9.01 10.69 -6.69
C ALA A 234 -8.90 12.22 -6.78
N LEU A 235 -8.48 12.70 -7.95
CA LEU A 235 -8.38 14.11 -8.31
C LEU A 235 -8.94 14.31 -9.71
N ILE A 236 -9.52 15.49 -9.94
CA ILE A 236 -9.93 15.95 -11.27
C ILE A 236 -8.98 17.04 -11.70
N VAL A 237 -8.36 16.88 -12.85
CA VAL A 237 -7.22 17.71 -13.23
C VAL A 237 -7.32 18.14 -14.68
N ASP A 238 -7.29 19.45 -14.89
CA ASP A 238 -7.01 20.09 -16.16
C ASP A 238 -5.58 20.67 -16.18
N SER A 239 -5.12 21.20 -17.31
CA SER A 239 -3.78 21.80 -17.41
C SER A 239 -3.57 23.02 -16.50
N VAL A 240 -4.63 23.72 -16.08
CA VAL A 240 -4.50 24.87 -15.17
C VAL A 240 -4.17 24.39 -13.75
N TYR A 241 -4.73 23.25 -13.36
CA TYR A 241 -4.56 22.66 -12.03
C TYR A 241 -3.51 21.55 -11.97
N ALA A 242 -2.88 21.17 -13.08
CA ALA A 242 -1.85 20.12 -13.12
C ALA A 242 -0.74 20.31 -12.07
N MET A 243 -0.27 21.54 -11.90
CA MET A 243 0.74 21.84 -10.88
C MET A 243 0.19 21.68 -9.46
N GLY A 244 -1.00 22.21 -9.17
CA GLY A 244 -1.65 22.04 -7.87
C GLY A 244 -1.88 20.56 -7.52
N ALA A 245 -2.37 19.79 -8.49
CA ALA A 245 -2.58 18.36 -8.35
C ALA A 245 -1.28 17.61 -8.01
N ALA A 246 -0.13 18.02 -8.59
CA ALA A 246 1.16 17.45 -8.24
C ALA A 246 1.51 17.68 -6.76
N ILE A 247 1.19 18.85 -6.19
CA ILE A 247 1.39 19.10 -4.74
C ILE A 247 0.44 18.24 -3.91
N ALA A 248 -0.85 18.19 -4.25
CA ALA A 248 -1.81 17.38 -3.53
C ALA A 248 -1.37 15.90 -3.49
N ILE A 249 -1.02 15.34 -4.66
CA ILE A 249 -0.51 13.98 -4.81
C ILE A 249 0.80 13.78 -4.02
N ARG A 250 1.79 14.67 -4.21
CA ARG A 250 3.09 14.54 -3.54
C ARG A 250 2.97 14.60 -2.03
N SER A 251 2.14 15.51 -1.53
CA SER A 251 1.95 15.71 -0.10
C SER A 251 1.25 14.52 0.57
N VAL A 252 0.31 13.85 -0.11
CA VAL A 252 -0.23 12.55 0.33
C VAL A 252 0.86 11.49 0.36
N ALA A 253 1.63 11.36 -0.75
CA ALA A 253 2.67 10.34 -0.88
C ALA A 253 3.84 10.52 0.12
N ASP A 254 4.15 11.75 0.51
CA ASP A 254 5.19 12.05 1.52
C ASP A 254 4.71 11.71 2.95
N THR A 255 3.42 11.85 3.24
CA THR A 255 2.89 11.80 4.62
C THR A 255 2.19 10.51 4.98
N THR A 256 1.80 9.70 3.98
CA THR A 256 0.95 8.52 4.18
C THR A 256 1.71 7.25 3.76
N PRO A 257 2.16 6.39 4.69
CA PRO A 257 2.80 5.12 4.36
C PRO A 257 1.77 4.09 3.86
N GLY A 258 2.27 3.01 3.24
CA GLY A 258 1.44 1.93 2.70
C GLY A 258 1.00 2.16 1.26
N ARG A 259 0.25 1.20 0.71
CA ARG A 259 -0.16 1.20 -0.69
C ARG A 259 -1.13 2.33 -0.99
N ILE A 260 -0.88 3.12 -2.04
CA ILE A 260 -1.77 4.21 -2.47
C ILE A 260 -1.97 4.15 -3.98
N THR A 261 -3.22 4.25 -4.44
CA THR A 261 -3.56 4.43 -5.86
C THR A 261 -4.19 5.80 -6.06
N PHE A 262 -3.53 6.64 -6.87
CA PHE A 262 -4.03 7.93 -7.31
C PHE A 262 -4.77 7.78 -8.64
N TYR A 263 -6.08 8.06 -8.65
CA TYR A 263 -6.87 8.18 -9.86
C TYR A 263 -6.94 9.65 -10.29
N VAL A 264 -6.39 9.95 -11.47
CA VAL A 264 -6.43 11.28 -12.07
C VAL A 264 -7.46 11.28 -13.18
N VAL A 265 -8.61 11.90 -12.95
CA VAL A 265 -9.62 12.12 -13.99
C VAL A 265 -9.13 13.25 -14.89
N ASP A 266 -8.84 12.88 -16.13
CA ASP A 266 -8.24 13.76 -17.12
C ASP A 266 -9.28 14.67 -17.77
N CYS A 267 -9.12 15.98 -17.57
CA CYS A 267 -9.93 17.04 -18.16
C CYS A 267 -9.16 17.86 -19.22
N GLY A 268 -8.24 17.22 -19.95
CA GLY A 268 -7.51 17.83 -21.07
C GLY A 268 -6.02 18.04 -20.81
N LEU A 269 -5.39 17.16 -20.02
CA LEU A 269 -3.96 17.15 -19.76
C LEU A 269 -3.16 16.81 -21.02
N THR A 270 -2.06 17.53 -21.22
CA THR A 270 -1.07 17.20 -22.24
C THR A 270 -0.26 15.96 -21.85
N ALA A 271 0.32 15.27 -22.84
CA ALA A 271 1.20 14.13 -22.58
C ALA A 271 2.38 14.49 -21.65
N SER A 272 2.95 15.69 -21.79
CA SER A 272 4.03 16.16 -20.92
C SER A 272 3.57 16.36 -19.47
N GLU A 273 2.35 16.85 -19.24
CA GLU A 273 1.79 17.00 -17.89
C GLU A 273 1.51 15.64 -17.25
N LYS A 274 1.01 14.66 -18.01
CA LYS A 274 0.82 13.29 -17.51
C LYS A 274 2.13 12.66 -17.04
N VAL A 275 3.20 12.80 -17.84
CA VAL A 275 4.54 12.32 -17.46
C VAL A 275 5.03 12.98 -16.17
N LYS A 276 4.91 14.30 -16.06
CA LYS A 276 5.31 15.03 -14.84
C LYS A 276 4.48 14.63 -13.61
N LEU A 277 3.19 14.38 -13.77
CA LEU A 277 2.36 13.86 -12.68
C LEU A 277 2.84 12.47 -12.23
N GLN A 278 3.13 11.56 -13.17
CA GLN A 278 3.66 10.22 -12.85
C GLN A 278 5.00 10.27 -12.12
N GLU A 279 5.93 11.12 -12.59
CA GLU A 279 7.23 11.33 -11.95
C GLU A 279 7.12 11.90 -10.53
N THR A 280 5.99 12.49 -10.15
CA THR A 280 5.78 13.05 -8.81
C THR A 280 5.79 11.97 -7.72
N ILE A 281 5.44 10.72 -8.06
CA ILE A 281 5.35 9.59 -7.13
C ILE A 281 6.40 8.50 -7.37
N SER A 282 7.30 8.65 -8.36
CA SER A 282 8.25 7.61 -8.78
C SER A 282 9.26 7.18 -7.71
N PHE A 283 9.41 7.98 -6.64
CA PHE A 283 10.26 7.67 -5.50
C PHE A 283 9.70 6.56 -4.59
N ARG A 284 8.47 6.08 -4.84
CA ARG A 284 7.79 5.03 -4.07
C ARG A 284 7.24 3.92 -4.96
N THR A 285 7.61 2.68 -4.66
CA THR A 285 7.15 1.48 -5.38
C THR A 285 5.77 0.99 -4.96
N ASP A 286 5.27 1.43 -3.81
CA ASP A 286 3.95 1.11 -3.26
C ASP A 286 2.88 2.13 -3.65
N THR A 287 3.21 3.09 -4.53
CA THR A 287 2.26 4.06 -5.08
C THR A 287 1.97 3.77 -6.55
N THR A 288 0.75 4.03 -6.98
CA THR A 288 0.33 3.85 -8.38
C THR A 288 -0.46 5.06 -8.84
N MET A 289 -0.30 5.47 -10.09
CA MET A 289 -1.11 6.52 -10.72
C MET A 289 -1.83 5.98 -11.94
N VAL A 290 -3.14 6.22 -11.99
CA VAL A 290 -4.02 5.77 -13.06
C VAL A 290 -4.77 6.98 -13.61
N PHE A 291 -4.56 7.27 -14.90
CA PHE A 291 -5.35 8.28 -15.59
C PHE A 291 -6.69 7.69 -16.05
N ARG A 292 -7.76 8.47 -15.92
CA ARG A 292 -9.11 8.10 -16.35
C ARG A 292 -9.68 9.18 -17.24
N ASP A 293 -9.98 8.82 -18.48
CA ASP A 293 -10.64 9.72 -19.42
C ASP A 293 -12.14 9.79 -19.11
N LEU A 294 -12.73 10.96 -19.32
CA LEU A 294 -14.17 11.16 -19.19
C LEU A 294 -14.91 10.57 -20.41
N PRO A 295 -16.10 9.96 -20.22
CA PRO A 295 -16.94 9.51 -21.32
C PRO A 295 -17.39 10.68 -22.21
N THR A 296 -17.58 10.45 -23.51
CA THR A 296 -17.92 11.52 -24.48
C THR A 296 -19.23 12.26 -24.14
N ASN A 297 -20.22 11.55 -23.59
CA ASN A 297 -21.56 12.09 -23.25
C ASN A 297 -21.78 12.23 -21.74
N CYS A 298 -20.80 12.80 -21.03
CA CYS A 298 -20.84 13.01 -19.58
C CYS A 298 -21.37 14.41 -19.18
N LEU A 299 -21.52 14.69 -17.88
CA LEU A 299 -21.92 16.02 -17.42
C LEU A 299 -20.84 17.06 -17.72
N ALA A 300 -19.56 16.70 -17.58
CA ALA A 300 -18.45 17.59 -17.81
C ALA A 300 -18.36 18.08 -19.26
N SER A 301 -18.62 17.21 -20.24
CA SER A 301 -18.65 17.62 -21.66
C SER A 301 -19.85 18.51 -21.98
N GLN A 302 -20.95 18.40 -21.23
CA GLN A 302 -22.18 19.19 -21.43
C GLN A 302 -22.17 20.53 -20.68
N LEU A 303 -21.59 20.55 -19.48
CA LEU A 303 -21.76 21.63 -18.49
C LEU A 303 -20.43 22.22 -18.00
N GLY A 304 -19.28 21.66 -18.43
CA GLY A 304 -17.93 22.09 -18.07
C GLY A 304 -17.22 21.19 -17.05
N ALA A 305 -15.88 21.26 -17.02
CA ALA A 305 -15.01 20.37 -16.25
C ALA A 305 -15.34 20.27 -14.74
N VAL A 306 -15.95 21.31 -14.16
CA VAL A 306 -16.37 21.31 -12.75
C VAL A 306 -17.35 20.16 -12.42
N TRP A 307 -18.13 19.71 -13.40
CA TRP A 307 -19.08 18.61 -13.24
C TRP A 307 -18.44 17.22 -13.31
N ALA A 308 -17.16 17.12 -13.67
CA ALA A 308 -16.44 15.85 -13.73
C ALA A 308 -16.40 15.12 -12.38
N LYS A 309 -16.60 15.84 -11.26
CA LYS A 309 -16.71 15.29 -9.90
C LYS A 309 -17.83 14.27 -9.78
N LEU A 310 -18.93 14.53 -10.48
CA LEU A 310 -20.06 13.62 -10.52
C LEU A 310 -19.88 12.51 -11.55
N ASP A 311 -19.20 12.78 -12.67
CA ASP A 311 -18.90 11.75 -13.68
C ASP A 311 -17.84 10.75 -13.21
N MET A 312 -16.94 11.16 -12.32
CA MET A 312 -15.95 10.31 -11.66
C MET A 312 -16.59 9.08 -11.00
N ILE A 313 -17.80 9.24 -10.44
CA ILE A 313 -18.53 8.19 -9.73
C ILE A 313 -18.72 6.95 -10.62
N ASP A 314 -18.94 7.10 -11.92
CA ASP A 314 -19.19 5.96 -12.81
C ASP A 314 -17.91 5.28 -13.31
N ILE A 315 -16.80 6.02 -13.38
CA ILE A 315 -15.60 5.57 -14.10
C ILE A 315 -14.50 5.01 -13.19
N LEU A 316 -14.52 5.33 -11.89
CA LEU A 316 -13.52 4.80 -10.97
C LEU A 316 -13.83 3.34 -10.60
N PRO A 317 -12.91 2.39 -10.80
CA PRO A 317 -13.19 0.96 -10.57
C PRO A 317 -13.03 0.56 -9.09
N VAL A 318 -13.49 1.40 -8.16
CA VAL A 318 -13.37 1.19 -6.72
C VAL A 318 -14.69 1.48 -6.02
N GLU A 319 -14.87 0.90 -4.84
CA GLU A 319 -16.06 1.07 -4.01
C GLU A 319 -15.94 2.25 -3.04
N ARG A 320 -14.72 2.61 -2.66
CA ARG A 320 -14.42 3.70 -1.74
C ARG A 320 -13.31 4.58 -2.31
N VAL A 321 -13.42 5.89 -2.16
CA VAL A 321 -12.39 6.82 -2.61
C VAL A 321 -12.32 8.07 -1.74
N LEU A 322 -11.12 8.56 -1.48
CA LEU A 322 -10.88 9.89 -0.94
C LEU A 322 -10.68 10.86 -2.11
N TYR A 323 -11.68 11.66 -2.40
CA TYR A 323 -11.59 12.73 -3.37
C TYR A 323 -10.91 13.96 -2.75
N LEU A 324 -9.95 14.54 -3.48
CA LEU A 324 -9.27 15.78 -3.14
C LEU A 324 -9.33 16.74 -4.33
N ASP A 325 -9.73 17.99 -4.10
CA ASP A 325 -9.51 19.06 -5.07
C ASP A 325 -8.01 19.26 -5.30
N ALA A 326 -7.64 19.73 -6.49
CA ALA A 326 -6.24 19.93 -6.87
C ALA A 326 -5.55 21.09 -6.12
N ASP A 327 -6.28 21.89 -5.34
CA ASP A 327 -5.79 23.02 -4.56
C ASP A 327 -5.74 22.75 -3.06
N VAL A 328 -5.34 21.52 -2.69
CA VAL A 328 -5.06 21.13 -1.31
C VAL A 328 -3.57 20.85 -1.05
N LEU A 329 -3.17 20.95 0.21
CA LEU A 329 -1.90 20.50 0.74
C LEU A 329 -2.15 19.59 1.93
N VAL A 330 -1.67 18.34 1.85
CA VAL A 330 -1.80 17.34 2.91
C VAL A 330 -0.57 17.38 3.82
N ARG A 331 -0.78 17.63 5.11
CA ARG A 331 0.30 17.82 6.10
C ARG A 331 0.51 16.62 7.02
N SER A 332 -0.39 15.64 6.99
CA SER A 332 -0.34 14.44 7.84
C SER A 332 -1.02 13.27 7.16
N SER A 333 -0.67 12.03 7.57
CA SER A 333 -1.22 10.80 7.00
C SER A 333 -2.74 10.82 6.89
N VAL A 334 -3.26 10.50 5.70
CA VAL A 334 -4.71 10.43 5.46
C VAL A 334 -5.33 9.09 5.88
N ARG A 335 -4.56 8.14 6.46
CA ARG A 335 -5.08 6.84 6.91
C ARG A 335 -6.23 6.99 7.89
N LYS A 336 -6.12 7.90 8.87
CA LYS A 336 -7.22 8.18 9.82
C LYS A 336 -8.47 8.72 9.14
N LEU A 337 -8.32 9.53 8.09
CA LEU A 337 -9.46 10.02 7.32
C LEU A 337 -10.08 8.88 6.50
N TRP A 338 -9.26 8.08 5.81
CA TRP A 338 -9.69 6.92 5.04
C TRP A 338 -10.49 5.91 5.88
N ASP A 339 -10.02 5.65 7.09
CA ASP A 339 -10.60 4.70 8.06
C ASP A 339 -11.86 5.24 8.77
N THR A 340 -12.32 6.46 8.45
CA THR A 340 -13.53 7.03 9.07
C THR A 340 -14.75 6.16 8.77
N ASP A 341 -15.44 5.69 9.81
CA ASP A 341 -16.71 5.00 9.63
C ASP A 341 -17.76 5.97 9.06
N LEU A 342 -18.33 5.61 7.90
CA LEU A 342 -19.38 6.39 7.26
C LEU A 342 -20.75 6.15 7.90
N MET A 343 -20.87 5.23 8.86
CA MET A 343 -22.11 4.94 9.60
C MET A 343 -23.30 4.67 8.67
N GLY A 344 -23.04 3.95 7.58
CA GLY A 344 -24.03 3.66 6.54
C GLY A 344 -24.46 4.87 5.70
N LYS A 345 -23.73 5.99 5.72
CA LYS A 345 -23.96 7.15 4.84
C LYS A 345 -23.13 7.06 3.56
N SER A 346 -23.53 7.81 2.55
CA SER A 346 -22.87 7.82 1.23
C SER A 346 -21.51 8.52 1.23
N LEU A 347 -21.29 9.50 2.10
CA LEU A 347 -20.03 10.25 2.14
C LEU A 347 -19.72 10.85 3.50
N ALA A 348 -18.47 11.26 3.70
CA ALA A 348 -18.06 12.17 4.75
C ALA A 348 -17.36 13.40 4.16
N ALA A 349 -17.63 14.56 4.73
CA ALA A 349 -17.12 15.85 4.28
C ALA A 349 -16.99 16.81 5.46
N ALA A 350 -16.14 17.83 5.36
CA ALA A 350 -16.11 18.88 6.37
C ALA A 350 -17.20 19.94 6.11
N PRO A 351 -17.82 20.53 7.15
CA PRO A 351 -18.69 21.69 6.99
C PRO A 351 -18.02 22.81 6.19
N ASP A 352 -18.78 23.52 5.37
CA ASP A 352 -18.27 24.67 4.62
C ASP A 352 -18.10 25.85 5.58
N VAL A 353 -16.91 26.43 5.66
CA VAL A 353 -16.63 27.55 6.58
C VAL A 353 -17.24 28.86 6.06
N GLY A 354 -17.38 29.01 4.74
CA GLY A 354 -17.94 30.20 4.11
C GLY A 354 -19.45 30.27 4.27
N HIS A 355 -20.11 29.13 4.10
CA HIS A 355 -21.57 28.94 4.06
C HIS A 355 -22.02 27.72 4.90
N PRO A 356 -21.85 27.71 6.24
CA PRO A 356 -22.07 26.52 7.08
C PRO A 356 -23.51 25.99 7.05
N THR A 357 -24.47 26.88 6.83
CA THR A 357 -25.91 26.63 6.79
C THR A 357 -26.50 26.82 5.37
N GLY A 358 -25.64 26.84 4.35
CA GLY A 358 -26.01 27.11 2.95
C GLY A 358 -26.03 28.60 2.60
N HIS A 359 -26.74 28.95 1.53
CA HIS A 359 -26.89 30.33 1.03
C HIS A 359 -28.28 30.53 0.45
N GLY A 360 -28.68 31.78 0.18
CA GLY A 360 -30.06 32.15 -0.17
C GLY A 360 -30.69 31.52 -1.44
N SER A 361 -29.98 30.65 -2.16
CA SER A 361 -30.53 29.88 -3.29
C SER A 361 -30.63 28.37 -3.02
N ILE A 362 -30.32 27.92 -1.80
CA ILE A 362 -30.55 26.57 -1.31
C ILE A 362 -31.24 26.66 0.06
N GLU A 363 -32.00 25.63 0.42
CA GLU A 363 -32.64 25.57 1.74
C GLU A 363 -31.56 25.60 2.84
N SER A 364 -31.84 26.33 3.92
CA SER A 364 -30.89 26.47 5.03
C SER A 364 -30.81 25.16 5.82
N ARG A 365 -29.66 24.48 5.70
CA ARG A 365 -29.33 23.19 6.31
C ARG A 365 -27.82 23.08 6.48
N PRO A 366 -27.29 22.18 7.33
CA PRO A 366 -25.86 21.89 7.39
C PRO A 366 -25.30 21.65 5.97
N TYR A 367 -24.28 22.41 5.61
CA TYR A 367 -23.74 22.49 4.26
C TYR A 367 -22.24 22.23 4.27
N PHE A 368 -21.78 21.29 3.44
CA PHE A 368 -20.40 20.84 3.39
C PHE A 368 -19.65 21.38 2.18
N ASN A 369 -18.33 21.49 2.33
CA ASN A 369 -17.42 21.83 1.26
C ASN A 369 -17.10 20.59 0.41
N ALA A 370 -17.12 20.72 -0.92
CA ALA A 370 -16.95 19.59 -1.84
C ALA A 370 -15.50 19.35 -2.30
N GLY A 371 -14.51 19.94 -1.64
CA GLY A 371 -13.10 19.80 -2.01
C GLY A 371 -12.34 18.68 -1.31
N VAL A 372 -12.89 18.12 -0.23
CA VAL A 372 -12.37 16.91 0.41
C VAL A 372 -13.55 16.03 0.78
N LEU A 373 -13.68 14.89 0.10
CA LEU A 373 -14.81 13.98 0.26
C LEU A 373 -14.31 12.54 0.42
N LEU A 374 -14.71 11.86 1.49
CA LEU A 374 -14.60 10.41 1.58
C LEU A 374 -15.90 9.81 1.06
N LEU A 375 -15.84 9.08 -0.05
CA LEU A 375 -17.01 8.61 -0.78
C LEU A 375 -17.13 7.10 -0.72
N ASP A 376 -18.33 6.60 -0.41
CA ASP A 376 -18.76 5.25 -0.72
C ASP A 376 -19.39 5.24 -2.13
N LEU A 377 -18.54 5.00 -3.14
CA LEU A 377 -18.96 4.93 -4.53
C LEU A 377 -19.94 3.79 -4.78
N ALA A 378 -19.82 2.66 -4.08
CA ALA A 378 -20.75 1.54 -4.23
C ALA A 378 -22.18 1.98 -3.86
N ARG A 379 -22.32 2.67 -2.72
CA ARG A 379 -23.61 3.23 -2.27
C ARG A 379 -24.10 4.36 -3.16
N ILE A 380 -23.23 5.30 -3.52
CA ILE A 380 -23.61 6.46 -4.34
C ILE A 380 -24.10 6.02 -5.73
N ARG A 381 -23.50 4.98 -6.33
CA ARG A 381 -23.90 4.45 -7.64
C ARG A 381 -25.36 4.00 -7.70
N LEU A 382 -25.92 3.51 -6.59
CA LEU A 382 -27.33 3.12 -6.51
C LEU A 382 -28.28 4.31 -6.78
N ARG A 383 -27.82 5.54 -6.54
CA ARG A 383 -28.60 6.78 -6.70
C ARG A 383 -28.03 7.70 -7.80
N CYS A 384 -27.05 7.23 -8.58
CA CYS A 384 -26.33 8.05 -9.56
C CYS A 384 -27.26 8.64 -10.65
N VAL A 385 -28.29 7.89 -11.07
CA VAL A 385 -29.28 8.37 -12.06
C VAL A 385 -30.01 9.62 -11.56
N GLU A 386 -30.45 9.59 -10.30
CA GLU A 386 -31.14 10.73 -9.66
C GLU A 386 -30.21 11.91 -9.47
N LEU A 387 -28.98 11.66 -9.02
CA LEU A 387 -27.93 12.67 -8.86
C LEU A 387 -27.64 13.39 -10.18
N LYS A 388 -27.48 12.65 -11.28
CA LYS A 388 -27.25 13.23 -12.62
C LYS A 388 -28.46 13.99 -13.15
N LYS A 389 -29.68 13.53 -12.88
CA LYS A 389 -30.90 14.27 -13.24
C LYS A 389 -30.96 15.60 -12.49
N LEU A 390 -30.68 15.59 -11.20
CA LEU A 390 -30.62 16.80 -10.38
C LEU A 390 -29.54 17.76 -10.88
N SER A 391 -28.36 17.24 -11.22
CA SER A 391 -27.24 18.00 -11.78
C SER A 391 -27.65 18.84 -12.99
N ARG A 392 -28.34 18.22 -13.95
CA ARG A 392 -28.82 18.91 -15.16
C ARG A 392 -29.87 19.97 -14.85
N SER A 393 -30.74 19.73 -13.87
CA SER A 393 -31.75 20.71 -13.44
C SER A 393 -31.14 21.91 -12.71
N MET A 394 -30.02 21.69 -12.02
CA MET A 394 -29.30 22.69 -11.22
C MET A 394 -28.04 23.20 -11.93
N LYS A 395 -27.99 23.11 -13.26
CA LYS A 395 -26.80 23.51 -14.04
C LYS A 395 -26.32 24.94 -13.76
N ASN A 396 -27.24 25.83 -13.36
CA ASN A 396 -26.99 27.24 -13.06
C ASN A 396 -26.88 27.57 -11.56
N ALA A 397 -26.76 26.56 -10.69
CA ALA A 397 -26.62 26.74 -9.25
C ALA A 397 -25.33 27.54 -8.92
N LYS A 398 -25.35 28.27 -7.80
CA LYS A 398 -24.31 29.27 -7.47
C LYS A 398 -22.95 28.60 -7.30
N PHE A 399 -22.88 27.49 -6.56
CA PHE A 399 -21.67 26.67 -6.41
C PHE A 399 -21.79 25.31 -7.11
N ARG A 400 -22.55 25.26 -8.21
CA ARG A 400 -22.58 24.16 -9.20
C ARG A 400 -22.72 22.77 -8.55
N GLU A 401 -21.73 21.89 -8.70
CA GLU A 401 -21.74 20.53 -8.21
C GLU A 401 -21.78 20.45 -6.68
N GLN A 402 -21.21 21.44 -5.96
CA GLN A 402 -21.30 21.49 -4.50
C GLN A 402 -22.75 21.71 -4.03
N ASP A 403 -23.52 22.59 -4.70
CA ASP A 403 -24.94 22.80 -4.39
C ASP A 403 -25.75 21.51 -4.64
N VAL A 404 -25.42 20.79 -5.72
CA VAL A 404 -26.08 19.54 -6.10
C VAL A 404 -25.78 18.43 -5.10
N LEU A 405 -24.52 18.27 -4.69
CA LEU A 405 -24.10 17.31 -3.69
C LEU A 405 -24.79 17.58 -2.35
N ASN A 406 -24.77 18.83 -1.88
CA ASN A 406 -25.44 19.22 -0.64
C ASN A 406 -26.96 19.02 -0.70
N LYS A 407 -27.59 19.26 -1.85
CA LYS A 407 -29.03 19.00 -2.00
C LYS A 407 -29.34 17.50 -2.02
N HIS A 408 -28.57 16.71 -2.77
CA HIS A 408 -28.84 15.28 -2.94
C HIS A 408 -28.51 14.45 -1.69
N PHE A 409 -27.47 14.85 -0.95
CA PHE A 409 -26.96 14.14 0.22
C PHE A 409 -27.19 14.88 1.54
N SER A 410 -28.14 15.84 1.60
CA SER A 410 -28.37 16.70 2.79
C SER A 410 -28.49 15.95 4.12
N GLU A 411 -29.08 14.75 4.11
CA GLU A 411 -29.25 13.86 5.28
C GLU A 411 -28.40 12.58 5.19
N ASP A 412 -27.54 12.48 4.18
CA ASP A 412 -26.79 11.30 3.81
C ASP A 412 -25.27 11.55 3.75
N TRP A 413 -24.76 12.21 4.80
CA TRP A 413 -23.33 12.44 4.99
C TRP A 413 -22.93 12.46 6.46
N VAL A 414 -21.63 12.25 6.71
CA VAL A 414 -20.98 12.38 8.03
C VAL A 414 -20.13 13.65 8.05
N ALA A 415 -20.30 14.47 9.07
CA ALA A 415 -19.49 15.67 9.26
C ALA A 415 -18.09 15.31 9.79
N LEU A 416 -17.07 15.74 9.05
CA LEU A 416 -15.66 15.64 9.43
C LEU A 416 -15.22 16.84 10.26
N ASP A 417 -14.21 16.63 11.09
CA ASP A 417 -13.43 17.70 11.72
C ASP A 417 -12.82 18.62 10.64
N LEU A 418 -12.95 19.94 10.82
CA LEU A 418 -12.44 20.96 9.89
C LEU A 418 -10.93 20.85 9.64
N LYS A 419 -10.15 20.20 10.51
CA LYS A 419 -8.72 19.93 10.24
C LYS A 419 -8.49 19.11 8.96
N TRP A 420 -9.47 18.31 8.55
CA TRP A 420 -9.42 17.52 7.32
C TRP A 420 -9.80 18.30 6.07
N ASN A 421 -10.25 19.55 6.20
CA ASN A 421 -10.49 20.46 5.08
C ASN A 421 -10.51 21.90 5.63
N ALA A 422 -9.32 22.40 5.96
CA ALA A 422 -9.18 23.73 6.56
C ALA A 422 -9.29 24.81 5.48
N GLN A 423 -10.44 25.48 5.48
CA GLN A 423 -10.88 26.42 4.47
C GLN A 423 -10.73 27.87 4.94
N GLY A 424 -10.61 28.81 4.01
CA GLY A 424 -10.65 30.24 4.30
C GLY A 424 -9.50 30.79 5.13
N LEU A 425 -8.39 30.05 5.24
CA LEU A 425 -7.22 30.45 6.02
C LEU A 425 -6.57 31.69 5.41
N GLY A 426 -6.38 32.72 6.24
CA GLY A 426 -5.90 34.02 5.76
C GLY A 426 -6.95 34.83 4.99
N THR A 427 -8.19 34.34 4.90
CA THR A 427 -9.30 34.99 4.17
C THR A 427 -10.54 35.10 5.07
N TYR A 428 -11.65 34.46 4.71
CA TYR A 428 -12.94 34.63 5.37
C TYR A 428 -13.09 33.90 6.71
N ALA A 429 -12.25 32.89 7.00
CA ALA A 429 -12.35 32.11 8.24
C ALA A 429 -12.02 32.93 9.51
N LYS A 430 -11.37 34.09 9.34
CA LYS A 430 -11.03 35.01 10.45
C LYS A 430 -12.17 35.97 10.81
N TYR A 431 -13.19 36.11 9.96
CA TYR A 431 -14.27 37.05 10.21
C TYR A 431 -15.42 36.38 10.96
N PRO A 432 -15.83 36.94 12.12
CA PRO A 432 -16.93 36.38 12.91
C PRO A 432 -18.25 36.46 12.15
N SER A 433 -19.08 35.46 12.33
CA SER A 433 -20.47 35.43 11.84
C SER A 433 -21.27 34.44 12.67
N PRO A 434 -22.56 34.70 12.95
CA PRO A 434 -23.39 33.81 13.77
C PRO A 434 -23.37 32.34 13.31
N ASP A 435 -23.38 32.11 11.99
CA ASP A 435 -23.36 30.75 11.42
C ASP A 435 -22.02 30.01 11.65
N ARG A 436 -20.91 30.75 11.81
CA ARG A 436 -19.57 30.17 12.05
C ARG A 436 -19.29 29.92 13.53
N ASP A 437 -20.02 30.57 14.44
CA ASP A 437 -19.83 30.37 15.87
C ASP A 437 -20.21 28.93 16.30
N ALA A 438 -21.06 28.26 15.51
CA ALA A 438 -21.38 26.85 15.66
C ALA A 438 -20.27 25.90 15.14
N LEU A 439 -19.27 26.41 14.41
CA LEU A 439 -18.16 25.63 13.89
C LEU A 439 -16.98 25.61 14.87
N GLN A 440 -16.31 24.46 14.96
CA GLN A 440 -15.09 24.31 15.77
C GLN A 440 -13.86 24.84 15.02
N LEU A 441 -13.84 26.14 14.70
CA LEU A 441 -12.77 26.76 13.89
C LEU A 441 -11.35 26.57 14.47
N ALA A 442 -11.23 26.35 15.78
CA ALA A 442 -9.97 26.07 16.45
C ALA A 442 -9.26 24.82 15.91
N SER A 443 -9.98 23.85 15.35
CA SER A 443 -9.37 22.65 14.77
C SER A 443 -8.58 22.92 13.47
N MET A 444 -8.76 24.10 12.85
CA MET A 444 -7.98 24.53 11.69
C MET A 444 -6.64 25.18 12.06
N GLN A 445 -6.27 25.29 13.34
CA GLN A 445 -4.98 25.87 13.76
C GLN A 445 -3.78 24.98 13.37
N ASP A 446 -3.94 23.66 13.45
CA ASP A 446 -2.96 22.68 12.96
C ASP A 446 -3.66 21.68 12.01
N PRO A 447 -3.92 22.09 10.76
CA PRO A 447 -4.75 21.33 9.85
C PRO A 447 -3.98 20.14 9.24
N SER A 448 -4.65 19.00 9.15
CA SER A 448 -4.18 17.83 8.42
C SER A 448 -4.24 18.02 6.90
N ILE A 449 -5.25 18.74 6.42
CA ILE A 449 -5.38 19.14 5.01
C ILE A 449 -5.72 20.63 4.95
N VAL A 450 -4.86 21.38 4.29
CA VAL A 450 -5.04 22.80 4.00
C VAL A 450 -5.69 22.92 2.62
N HIS A 451 -6.82 23.62 2.52
CA HIS A 451 -7.50 23.85 1.27
C HIS A 451 -7.45 25.35 0.91
N PHE A 452 -6.75 25.68 -0.17
CA PHE A 452 -6.47 27.05 -0.60
C PHE A 452 -7.69 27.71 -1.28
N THR A 453 -8.79 27.81 -0.52
CA THR A 453 -10.09 28.33 -0.96
C THR A 453 -10.18 29.86 -0.91
N GLY A 454 -10.88 30.42 -1.89
CA GLY A 454 -11.31 31.82 -1.90
C GLY A 454 -10.24 32.86 -2.27
N PRO A 455 -10.66 34.12 -2.45
CA PRO A 455 -9.75 35.24 -2.63
C PRO A 455 -9.09 35.65 -1.29
N VAL A 456 -7.83 36.05 -1.34
CA VAL A 456 -7.13 36.81 -0.28
C VAL A 456 -7.67 38.23 -0.28
N HIS A 457 -7.82 38.82 0.91
CA HIS A 457 -8.17 40.22 1.06
C HIS A 457 -6.90 41.08 1.11
N PRO A 458 -6.50 41.76 0.03
CA PRO A 458 -5.41 42.73 0.06
C PRO A 458 -5.88 44.06 0.69
N SER A 459 -4.94 44.94 1.02
CA SER A 459 -5.21 46.28 1.56
C SER A 459 -5.99 47.16 0.57
N VAL A 460 -6.67 48.21 1.08
CA VAL A 460 -7.46 49.15 0.25
C VAL A 460 -6.63 49.78 -0.89
N ALA A 461 -5.34 50.03 -0.68
CA ALA A 461 -4.44 50.57 -1.70
C ALA A 461 -4.20 49.60 -2.87
N GLU A 462 -4.21 48.29 -2.60
CA GLU A 462 -4.02 47.23 -3.61
C GLU A 462 -5.31 46.95 -4.40
N VAL A 463 -6.48 47.15 -3.78
CA VAL A 463 -7.81 47.02 -4.42
C VAL A 463 -8.11 48.17 -5.38
N LEU A 464 -7.58 49.38 -5.12
CA LEU A 464 -7.83 50.57 -5.95
C LEU A 464 -7.07 50.58 -7.29
N ASN A 465 -6.28 49.54 -7.60
CA ASN A 465 -5.65 49.39 -8.90
C ASN A 465 -6.56 48.59 -9.85
N PRO A 466 -7.19 49.21 -10.87
CA PRO A 466 -8.13 48.54 -11.77
C PRO A 466 -7.46 47.46 -12.66
N TYR A 467 -6.13 47.35 -12.65
CA TYR A 467 -5.37 46.32 -13.37
C TYR A 467 -5.02 45.09 -12.50
N ILE A 468 -5.37 45.08 -11.21
CA ILE A 468 -5.04 44.01 -10.26
C ILE A 468 -6.31 43.23 -9.88
N GLN A 469 -6.39 41.96 -10.29
CA GLN A 469 -7.43 41.03 -9.82
C GLN A 469 -7.40 40.88 -8.29
N PRO A 470 -8.52 40.52 -7.63
CA PRO A 470 -8.49 40.14 -6.23
C PRO A 470 -7.45 39.04 -6.04
N VAL A 471 -6.52 39.27 -5.13
CA VAL A 471 -5.47 38.32 -4.77
C VAL A 471 -6.15 37.00 -4.43
N THR A 472 -5.66 35.87 -4.92
CA THR A 472 -6.24 34.55 -4.58
C THR A 472 -5.43 33.88 -3.49
N ALA A 473 -6.07 33.00 -2.71
CA ALA A 473 -5.38 32.19 -1.71
C ALA A 473 -4.49 31.10 -2.32
N LYS A 474 -4.43 31.00 -3.66
CA LYS A 474 -3.70 29.97 -4.40
C LYS A 474 -2.24 30.35 -4.55
N PRO A 475 -1.27 29.58 -4.00
CA PRO A 475 0.15 29.91 -4.07
C PRO A 475 0.70 30.03 -5.50
N TRP A 476 0.08 29.39 -6.49
CA TRP A 476 0.46 29.54 -7.92
C TRP A 476 -0.25 30.69 -8.64
N GLY A 477 -1.07 31.45 -7.92
CA GLY A 477 -1.60 32.71 -8.42
C GLY A 477 -0.49 33.75 -8.59
N TYR A 478 -0.78 34.80 -9.37
CA TYR A 478 0.17 35.86 -9.74
C TYR A 478 0.96 36.46 -8.55
N MET A 479 0.32 36.60 -7.38
CA MET A 479 0.94 37.18 -6.18
C MET A 479 1.45 36.16 -5.16
N GLY A 480 1.29 34.86 -5.40
CA GLY A 480 1.84 33.84 -4.49
C GLY A 480 1.09 33.65 -3.17
N ALA A 481 -0.20 34.01 -3.10
CA ALA A 481 -1.05 33.92 -1.90
C ALA A 481 -0.53 34.67 -0.65
N PRO A 482 -0.17 35.97 -0.76
CA PRO A 482 0.46 36.72 0.32
C PRO A 482 -0.37 36.69 1.60
N GLY A 483 0.26 36.35 2.71
CA GLY A 483 -0.38 36.29 4.03
C GLY A 483 -1.10 34.97 4.34
N HIS A 484 -1.11 34.00 3.41
CA HIS A 484 -1.62 32.66 3.71
C HIS A 484 -0.62 31.89 4.60
N PRO A 485 -1.04 31.34 5.76
CA PRO A 485 -0.12 30.72 6.74
C PRO A 485 0.73 29.59 6.17
N PHE A 486 0.15 28.83 5.24
CA PHE A 486 0.76 27.63 4.66
C PHE A 486 1.32 27.82 3.23
N GLN A 487 1.51 29.07 2.78
CA GLN A 487 2.06 29.33 1.43
C GLN A 487 3.46 28.71 1.27
N HIS A 488 4.30 28.78 2.31
CA HIS A 488 5.69 28.30 2.26
C HIS A 488 5.76 26.78 2.20
N ASP A 489 4.91 26.09 2.96
CA ASP A 489 4.81 24.63 2.93
C ASP A 489 4.41 24.14 1.54
N TRP A 490 3.48 24.83 0.88
CA TRP A 490 3.08 24.52 -0.49
C TRP A 490 4.27 24.61 -1.47
N TRP A 491 5.03 25.71 -1.40
CA TRP A 491 6.22 25.90 -2.24
C TRP A 491 7.31 24.87 -1.94
N HIS A 492 7.49 24.51 -0.66
CA HIS A 492 8.44 23.48 -0.25
C HIS A 492 8.10 22.11 -0.83
N VAL A 493 6.81 21.74 -0.90
CA VAL A 493 6.38 20.50 -1.56
C VAL A 493 6.58 20.57 -3.07
N LEU A 494 6.29 21.72 -3.71
CA LEU A 494 6.49 21.89 -5.16
C LEU A 494 7.94 21.60 -5.58
N GLU A 495 8.94 22.01 -4.80
CA GLU A 495 10.36 21.74 -5.10
C GLU A 495 10.73 20.25 -5.12
N LYS A 496 9.87 19.38 -4.59
CA LYS A 496 10.03 17.92 -4.67
C LYS A 496 9.39 17.31 -5.92
N THR A 497 8.66 18.09 -6.70
CA THR A 497 7.95 17.65 -7.92
C THR A 497 8.75 18.01 -9.19
N PRO A 498 8.36 17.50 -10.37
CA PRO A 498 8.95 17.93 -11.65
C PRO A 498 8.69 19.40 -12.02
N TRP A 499 7.87 20.13 -11.25
CA TRP A 499 7.70 21.58 -11.36
C TRP A 499 8.70 22.38 -10.53
N LYS A 500 9.69 21.73 -9.89
CA LYS A 500 10.76 22.40 -9.13
C LYS A 500 11.42 23.54 -9.92
N GLY A 501 11.77 24.61 -9.23
CA GLY A 501 12.42 25.77 -9.84
C GLY A 501 11.54 26.65 -10.72
N ILE A 502 10.25 26.34 -10.93
CA ILE A 502 9.37 27.11 -11.83
C ILE A 502 9.29 28.60 -11.46
N ARG A 503 9.38 28.94 -10.17
CA ARG A 503 9.36 30.32 -9.66
C ARG A 503 10.53 31.18 -10.19
N SER A 504 11.66 30.54 -10.52
CA SER A 504 12.86 31.20 -11.03
C SER A 504 12.87 31.34 -12.57
N THR A 505 11.91 30.72 -13.25
CA THR A 505 11.85 30.77 -14.72
C THR A 505 11.25 32.10 -15.18
N ALA A 506 11.97 32.84 -16.03
CA ALA A 506 11.49 34.09 -16.63
C ALA A 506 10.12 33.89 -17.34
N THR A 507 9.88 32.70 -17.88
CA THR A 507 8.64 32.28 -18.54
C THR A 507 7.43 32.17 -17.62
N TRP A 508 7.57 31.93 -16.31
CA TRP A 508 6.41 31.84 -15.41
C TRP A 508 5.76 33.21 -15.18
N TYR A 509 6.58 34.23 -14.87
CA TYR A 509 6.11 35.59 -14.67
C TYR A 509 5.52 36.19 -15.95
N HIS A 510 6.17 35.97 -17.10
CA HIS A 510 5.66 36.43 -18.40
C HIS A 510 4.40 35.68 -18.85
N LYS A 511 4.31 34.34 -18.72
CA LYS A 511 3.12 33.57 -19.13
C LYS A 511 1.87 33.90 -18.29
N ILE A 512 2.02 34.17 -16.99
CA ILE A 512 0.89 34.59 -16.15
C ILE A 512 0.42 36.00 -16.52
N CYS A 513 1.34 36.90 -16.86
CA CYS A 513 1.03 38.25 -17.31
C CYS A 513 0.41 38.29 -18.73
N ASP A 514 0.92 37.49 -19.67
CA ASP A 514 0.51 37.54 -21.08
C ASP A 514 -0.81 36.81 -21.37
N LYS A 515 -1.11 35.69 -20.68
CA LYS A 515 -2.45 35.05 -20.72
C LYS A 515 -3.55 36.00 -20.21
N LYS A 516 -3.21 37.01 -19.41
CA LYS A 516 -4.16 37.98 -18.86
C LYS A 516 -4.42 39.16 -19.79
N LYS A 517 -3.40 39.69 -20.47
CA LYS A 517 -3.57 40.76 -21.49
C LYS A 517 -4.61 40.37 -22.57
N SER A 518 -4.55 39.13 -23.03
CA SER A 518 -5.44 38.58 -24.06
C SER A 518 -6.88 38.29 -23.58
N SER A 519 -7.15 38.31 -22.27
CA SER A 519 -8.49 38.09 -21.68
C SER A 519 -9.23 39.38 -21.29
N CYS A 520 -8.57 40.53 -21.42
CA CYS A 520 -9.09 41.85 -21.01
C CYS A 520 -9.34 42.79 -22.21
N GLU A 521 -9.07 42.37 -23.44
CA GLU A 521 -9.52 43.11 -24.62
C GLU A 521 -11.03 42.86 -24.83
N PRO A 522 -11.87 43.91 -24.92
CA PRO A 522 -13.27 43.72 -25.24
C PRO A 522 -13.38 43.05 -26.61
N PRO A 523 -14.37 42.15 -26.82
CA PRO A 523 -14.62 41.61 -28.15
C PRO A 523 -14.88 42.78 -29.10
N MET A 524 -14.11 42.85 -30.20
CA MET A 524 -14.35 43.79 -31.30
C MET A 524 -15.69 43.54 -31.97
#